data_AF-A0A1G0WQ65-F1
#
_entry.id   AF-A0A1G0WQ65-F1
#
_cell.length_a   1.000
_cell.length_b   1.000
_cell.length_c   1.000
_cell.angle_alpha   90.00
_cell.angle_beta   90.00
_cell.angle_gamma   90.00
#
_symmetry.space_group_name_H-M   'P 1'
#
loop_
_entity.id
_entity.type
_entity.pdbx_description
1 polymer ?
#
loop_
_entity_poly.entity_id
_entity_poly.type
_entity_poly.pdbx_seq_one_letter_code
_entity_poly.pdbx_strand_id
1 'polypeptide(L)' 'MPYKANEILAKLLRAGFIIRRQSGSHIVLRHEDGRQTYVAMHTKDVPTGTFNSILKQAKLTREEFDEL' A
#
# COMPACT_ATOMS: atom_id res chain seq x y z
N MET A 1 -1.14 7.99 12.90
CA MET A 1 -1.54 9.18 12.15
C MET A 1 -2.10 8.75 10.80
N PRO A 2 -2.91 9.57 10.11
CA PRO A 2 -3.30 9.27 8.73
C PRO A 2 -2.08 9.25 7.82
N TYR A 3 -2.01 8.30 6.90
CA TYR A 3 -0.95 8.21 5.87
C TYR A 3 -1.46 8.75 4.54
N LYS A 4 -0.56 9.37 3.77
CA LYS A 4 -0.86 9.75 2.38
C LYS A 4 -0.63 8.56 1.45
N ALA A 5 -1.35 8.54 0.32
CA ALA A 5 -1.26 7.46 -0.65
C ALA A 5 0.17 7.26 -1.21
N ASN A 6 0.92 8.35 -1.41
CA ASN A 6 2.32 8.29 -1.86
C ASN A 6 3.27 7.66 -0.83
N GLU A 7 3.04 7.91 0.45
CA GLU A 7 3.82 7.32 1.54
C GLU A 7 3.57 5.81 1.62
N ILE A 8 2.31 5.38 1.57
CA ILE A 8 1.95 3.96 1.53
C ILE A 8 2.57 3.27 0.32
N LEU A 9 2.47 3.88 -0.87
CA LEU A 9 3.08 3.33 -2.07
C LEU A 9 4.59 3.15 -1.91
N ALA A 10 5.30 4.17 -1.42
CA ALA A 10 6.75 4.10 -1.23
C ALA A 10 7.16 3.00 -0.26
N LYS A 11 6.48 2.89 0.89
CA LYS A 11 6.75 1.84 1.90
C LYS A 11 6.46 0.44 1.36
N LEU A 12 5.38 0.25 0.60
CA LEU A 12 5.07 -1.03 -0.04
C LEU A 12 6.14 -1.42 -1.09
N LEU A 13 6.65 -0.46 -1.87
CA LEU A 13 7.76 -0.70 -2.78
C LEU A 13 9.04 -1.12 -2.03
N ARG A 14 9.34 -0.47 -0.90
CA ARG A 14 10.45 -0.87 -0.01
C ARG A 14 10.24 -2.27 0.58
N ALA A 15 9.00 -2.68 0.81
CA ALA A 15 8.63 -4.02 1.26
C ALA A 15 8.71 -5.10 0.17
N GLY A 16 9.23 -4.79 -1.02
CA GLY A 16 9.41 -5.74 -2.13
C GLY A 16 8.20 -5.89 -3.05
N PHE A 17 7.14 -5.09 -2.88
CA PHE A 17 6.07 -5.07 -3.87
C PHE A 17 6.52 -4.34 -5.14
N ILE A 18 5.99 -4.77 -6.28
CA ILE A 18 6.16 -4.11 -7.57
C ILE A 18 4.83 -3.62 -8.12
N ILE A 19 4.86 -2.54 -8.90
CA ILE A 19 3.68 -2.06 -9.62
C ILE A 19 3.38 -3.03 -10.76
N ARG A 20 2.25 -3.72 -10.67
CA ARG A 20 1.80 -4.66 -11.70
C ARG A 20 0.97 -3.98 -12.77
N ARG A 21 0.10 -3.05 -12.38
CA ARG A 21 -0.79 -2.31 -13.29
C ARG A 21 -1.23 -1.01 -12.63
N GLN A 22 -1.45 0.01 -13.45
CA GLN A 22 -2.16 1.22 -13.04
C GLN A 22 -3.35 1.47 -13.95
N SER A 23 -4.46 1.95 -13.39
CA SER A 23 -5.65 2.42 -14.12
C SER A 23 -6.15 3.70 -13.46
N GLY A 24 -5.92 4.83 -14.12
CA GLY A 24 -6.13 6.14 -13.51
C GLY A 24 -5.32 6.28 -12.21
N SER A 25 -5.98 6.65 -11.11
CA SER A 25 -5.34 6.76 -9.79
C SER A 25 -5.10 5.42 -9.09
N HIS A 26 -5.68 4.31 -9.55
CA HIS A 26 -5.58 3.03 -8.86
C HIS A 26 -4.35 2.25 -9.33
N ILE A 27 -3.48 1.92 -8.39
CA ILE A 27 -2.26 1.13 -8.59
C ILE A 27 -2.46 -0.25 -7.96
N VAL A 28 -2.21 -1.28 -8.76
CA VAL A 28 -2.17 -2.68 -8.31
C VAL A 28 -0.73 -3.04 -8.01
N LEU A 29 -0.46 -3.43 -6.77
CA LEU A 29 0.86 -3.83 -6.28
C LEU A 29 0.88 -5.33 -6.03
N ARG A 30 1.93 -6.02 -6.48
CA ARG A 30 2.11 -7.46 -6.29
C ARG A 30 3.51 -7.76 -5.77
N HIS A 31 3.60 -8.67 -4.82
CA HIS A 31 4.87 -9.20 -4.32
C HIS A 31 5.16 -10.55 -4.99
N GLU A 32 6.43 -10.94 -5.10
CA GLU A 32 6.85 -12.19 -5.75
C GLU A 32 6.25 -13.45 -5.10
N ASP A 33 6.09 -13.42 -3.78
CA ASP A 33 5.44 -14.47 -2.98
C ASP A 33 3.91 -14.60 -3.17
N GLY A 34 3.33 -13.80 -4.06
CA GLY A 34 1.91 -13.86 -4.42
C GLY A 34 0.99 -12.91 -3.65
N ARG A 35 1.49 -12.14 -2.67
CA ARG A 35 0.68 -11.08 -2.04
C ARG A 35 0.29 -9.99 -3.06
N GLN A 36 -0.91 -9.43 -2.90
CA GLN A 36 -1.41 -8.38 -3.78
C GLN A 36 -2.23 -7.37 -2.98
N THR A 37 -2.00 -6.08 -3.21
CA THR A 37 -2.73 -4.98 -2.59
C THR A 37 -2.96 -3.84 -3.59
N TYR A 38 -3.73 -2.84 -3.19
CA TYR A 38 -4.15 -1.73 -4.04
C TYR A 38 -3.96 -0.40 -3.35
N VAL A 39 -3.42 0.58 -4.06
CA VAL A 39 -3.30 1.96 -3.58
C VAL A 39 -3.98 2.90 -4.58
N ALA A 40 -4.93 3.70 -4.10
CA ALA A 40 -5.54 4.76 -4.89
C ALA A 40 -4.80 6.08 -4.63
N MET A 41 -4.17 6.65 -5.66
CA MET A 41 -3.44 7.91 -5.60
C MET A 41 -4.41 9.09 -5.55
N HIS A 42 -4.74 9.53 -4.33
CA HIS A 42 -5.54 10.73 -4.07
C HIS A 42 -4.76 11.74 -3.20
N THR A 43 -5.16 13.01 -3.23
CA THR A 43 -4.46 14.10 -2.52
C THR A 43 -4.72 14.13 -1.02
N LYS A 44 -5.82 13.52 -0.58
CA LYS A 44 -6.21 13.43 0.83
C LYS A 44 -5.51 12.27 1.54
N ASP A 45 -5.66 12.26 2.86
CA ASP A 45 -5.26 11.14 3.70
C ASP A 45 -6.05 9.87 3.39
N VAL A 46 -5.39 8.72 3.51
CA VAL A 46 -6.02 7.41 3.30
C VAL A 46 -6.87 7.08 4.54
N PRO A 47 -8.16 6.76 4.37
CA PRO A 47 -9.02 6.38 5.50
C PRO A 47 -8.45 5.17 6.25
N THR A 48 -8.59 5.16 7.58
CA THR A 48 -8.05 4.09 8.44
C THR A 48 -8.50 2.69 8.00
N GLY A 49 -9.75 2.52 7.59
CA GLY A 49 -10.27 1.24 7.09
C GLY A 49 -9.59 0.78 5.80
N THR A 50 -9.29 1.72 4.89
CA THR A 50 -8.55 1.44 3.65
C THR A 50 -7.11 1.07 3.97
N PHE A 51 -6.45 1.83 4.85
CA PHE A 51 -5.09 1.52 5.31
C PHE A 51 -5.01 0.12 5.95
N ASN A 52 -5.93 -0.22 6.86
CA ASN A 52 -5.97 -1.53 7.49
C ASN A 52 -6.22 -2.67 6.48
N SER A 53 -7.04 -2.40 5.45
CA SER A 53 -7.27 -3.38 4.37
C SER A 53 -6.00 -3.61 3.55
N ILE A 54 -5.24 -2.54 3.27
CA ILE A 54 -3.94 -2.62 2.59
C ILE A 54 -2.96 -3.45 3.41
N LEU A 55 -2.82 -3.19 4.71
CA LEU A 55 -1.93 -3.97 5.60
C LEU A 55 -2.31 -5.44 5.63
N LYS A 56 -3.61 -5.74 5.78
CA LYS A 56 -4.12 -7.12 5.77
C LYS A 56 -3.79 -7.85 4.46
N GLN A 57 -3.98 -7.19 3.32
CA GLN A 57 -3.67 -7.74 1.99
C GLN A 57 -2.16 -7.91 1.79
N ALA A 58 -1.36 -6.96 2.27
CA ALA A 58 0.09 -7.00 2.23
C ALA A 58 0.71 -7.94 3.27
N LYS A 59 -0.10 -8.49 4.19
CA LYS A 59 0.33 -9.28 5.35
C LYS A 59 1.44 -8.57 6.14
N LEU A 60 1.26 -7.27 6.37
CA LEU A 60 2.16 -6.45 7.19
C LEU A 60 1.44 -6.05 8.48
N THR A 61 2.16 -6.08 9.60
CA THR A 61 1.71 -5.40 10.81
C THR A 61 1.88 -3.89 10.66
N ARG A 62 1.29 -3.12 11.59
CA ARG A 62 1.47 -1.68 11.60
C ARG A 62 2.91 -1.32 11.94
N GLU A 63 3.53 -2.08 12.84
CA GLU A 63 4.92 -1.89 13.28
C GLU A 63 5.88 -2.16 12.12
N GLU A 64 5.71 -3.28 11.39
CA GLU A 64 6.49 -3.57 10.18
C GLU A 64 6.34 -2.47 9.13
N PHE A 65 5.12 -1.94 8.96
CA PHE A 65 4.87 -0.82 8.06
C PHE A 65 5.55 0.47 8.50
N ASP A 66 5.60 0.75 9.80
CA ASP A 66 6.17 1.98 10.33
C ASP A 66 7.70 2.02 10.19
N GLU A 67 8.37 0.86 10.24
CA GLU A 67 9.82 0.70 10.02
C GLU A 67 10.24 0.72 8.53
N LEU A 68 9.28 0.59 7.61
CA LEU A 68 9.48 0.69 6.15
C LEU A 68 9.56 2.12 5.63
#